data_AF-A0A1H8FQD3-F1
#
_entry.id   AF-A0A1H8FQD3-F1
#
_cell.length_a   1.000
_cell.length_b   1.000
_cell.length_c   1.000
_cell.angle_alpha   90.00
_cell.angle_beta   90.00
_cell.angle_gamma   90.00
#
_symmetry.space_group_name_H-M   'P 1'
#
loop_
_entity.id
_entity.type
_entity.pdbx_description
1 polymer ?
#
loop_
_entity_poly.entity_id
_entity_poly.type
_entity_poly.pdbx_seq_one_letter_code
_entity_poly.pdbx_strand_id
1 'polypeptide(L)'
;MHADRNIAEIHVPLAGGTDRGKAEADLHLLRDHVRPATLGKVAGLRAPITGETAGSMDFNHKITSSVPPVFAFVTVFAFVLMLLSFRSLTIALTSVVLNLLSVGAAYGVLTMVFQHGWGASLVGATGTGAVVAWLPLFLFVILFGLSMDYHVFVVSRIREARMRGLTTKAAIEQGITTTAGVVTSAAVIMVAVFAIFGTLSMQSMKQMGVGLAFAVLIDATVIRGVLLPAVMSLLGDRNWYLPRWMHRLPDLTHDEPAAAAPAAPQAPTAPPVPTGHGRY
;
A
#
# COMPACT_ATOMS: atom_id res chain seq x y z
N MET A 1 -14.87 -38.48 -25.84
CA MET A 1 -13.67 -39.21 -25.40
C MET A 1 -12.52 -38.84 -26.32
N HIS A 2 -11.41 -38.34 -25.76
CA HIS A 2 -10.18 -38.17 -26.53
C HIS A 2 -9.36 -39.45 -26.35
N ALA A 3 -9.63 -40.45 -27.20
CA ALA A 3 -9.08 -41.80 -27.07
C ALA A 3 -7.54 -41.81 -27.02
N ASP A 4 -6.89 -40.89 -27.75
CA ASP A 4 -5.43 -40.81 -27.85
C ASP A 4 -4.75 -40.30 -26.57
N ARG A 5 -5.51 -39.78 -25.59
CA ARG A 5 -4.96 -39.21 -24.34
C ARG A 5 -5.48 -39.87 -23.08
N ASN A 6 -6.29 -40.92 -23.18
CA ASN A 6 -6.93 -41.61 -22.04
C ASN A 6 -7.72 -40.63 -21.14
N ILE A 7 -8.48 -39.70 -21.76
CA ILE A 7 -9.30 -38.69 -21.08
C ILE A 7 -10.77 -38.88 -21.44
N ALA A 8 -11.62 -38.98 -20.41
CA ALA A 8 -13.07 -38.91 -20.51
C ALA A 8 -13.57 -37.65 -19.78
N GLU A 9 -14.47 -36.91 -20.43
CA GLU A 9 -15.10 -35.72 -19.88
C GLU A 9 -16.56 -36.04 -19.51
N ILE A 10 -16.97 -35.64 -18.31
CA ILE A 10 -18.33 -35.82 -17.80
C ILE A 10 -18.85 -34.44 -17.45
N HIS A 11 -19.85 -33.96 -18.19
CA HIS A 11 -20.51 -32.70 -17.89
C HIS A 11 -21.60 -32.94 -16.84
N VAL A 12 -21.44 -32.31 -15.68
CA VAL A 12 -22.44 -32.32 -14.61
C VAL A 12 -23.05 -30.91 -14.51
N PRO A 13 -24.29 -30.70 -14.95
CA PRO A 13 -24.96 -29.42 -14.77
C PRO A 13 -25.22 -29.20 -13.28
N LEU A 14 -24.78 -28.05 -12.75
CA LEU A 14 -25.08 -27.66 -11.37
C LEU A 14 -26.49 -27.09 -11.30
N ALA A 15 -27.29 -27.52 -10.33
CA ALA A 15 -28.69 -27.12 -10.19
C ALA A 15 -28.82 -25.65 -9.77
N GLY A 16 -27.76 -25.07 -9.19
CA GLY A 16 -27.71 -23.68 -8.76
C GLY A 16 -27.86 -22.61 -9.86
N GLY A 17 -27.63 -22.92 -11.14
CA GLY A 17 -27.73 -21.93 -12.21
C GLY A 17 -26.84 -20.69 -11.96
N THR A 18 -27.43 -19.49 -11.89
CA THR A 18 -26.74 -18.22 -11.54
C THR A 18 -26.65 -17.94 -10.04
N ASP A 19 -27.27 -18.78 -9.19
CA ASP A 19 -27.21 -18.66 -7.73
C ASP A 19 -25.87 -19.23 -7.22
N ARG A 20 -24.96 -18.30 -6.89
CA ARG A 20 -23.60 -18.60 -6.45
C ARG A 20 -23.58 -19.52 -5.23
N GLY A 21 -24.47 -19.34 -4.25
CA GLY A 21 -24.46 -20.14 -3.03
C GLY A 21 -24.83 -21.61 -3.28
N LYS A 22 -25.81 -21.85 -4.16
CA LYS A 22 -26.21 -23.21 -4.56
C LYS A 22 -25.17 -23.88 -5.43
N ALA A 23 -24.59 -23.14 -6.38
CA ALA A 23 -23.51 -23.66 -7.22
C ALA A 23 -22.26 -24.04 -6.41
N GLU A 24 -21.94 -23.28 -5.35
CA GLU A 24 -20.86 -23.60 -4.41
C GLU A 24 -21.17 -24.88 -3.60
N ALA A 25 -22.40 -25.02 -3.09
CA ALA A 25 -22.82 -26.21 -2.35
C ALA A 25 -22.83 -27.49 -3.21
N ASP A 26 -23.32 -27.40 -4.45
CA ASP A 26 -23.32 -28.50 -5.41
C ASP A 26 -21.88 -28.93 -5.73
N LEU A 27 -20.95 -27.98 -5.87
CA LEU A 27 -19.54 -28.29 -6.11
C LEU A 27 -18.89 -29.00 -4.91
N HIS A 28 -19.19 -28.58 -3.68
CA HIS A 28 -18.74 -29.27 -2.48
C HIS A 28 -19.28 -30.70 -2.40
N LEU A 29 -20.57 -30.90 -2.70
CA LEU A 29 -21.17 -32.23 -2.79
C LEU A 29 -20.42 -33.11 -3.82
N LEU A 30 -20.14 -32.56 -5.00
CA LEU A 30 -19.38 -33.23 -6.06
C LEU A 30 -17.96 -33.60 -5.62
N ARG A 31 -17.23 -32.67 -4.98
CA ARG A 31 -15.83 -32.84 -4.57
C ARG A 31 -15.66 -33.76 -3.38
N ASP A 32 -16.53 -33.62 -2.38
CA ASP A 32 -16.32 -34.18 -1.05
C ASP A 32 -17.13 -35.47 -0.84
N HIS A 33 -18.23 -35.67 -1.57
CA HIS A 33 -19.09 -36.85 -1.43
C HIS A 33 -19.14 -37.69 -2.70
N VAL A 34 -19.52 -37.13 -3.85
CA VAL A 34 -19.75 -37.90 -5.08
C VAL A 34 -18.46 -38.47 -5.66
N ARG A 35 -17.42 -37.64 -5.84
CA ARG A 35 -16.14 -38.08 -6.39
C ARG A 35 -15.47 -39.17 -5.54
N PRO A 36 -15.31 -39.03 -4.21
CA PRO A 36 -14.72 -40.07 -3.38
C PRO A 36 -15.55 -41.37 -3.36
N ALA A 37 -16.88 -41.27 -3.37
CA ALA A 37 -17.76 -42.43 -3.32
C ALA A 37 -17.81 -43.25 -4.63
N THR A 38 -17.48 -42.62 -5.77
CA THR A 38 -17.55 -43.21 -7.12
C THR A 38 -16.16 -43.35 -7.75
N LEU A 39 -15.69 -42.32 -8.45
CA LEU A 39 -14.45 -42.29 -9.23
C LEU A 39 -13.20 -42.46 -8.37
N GLY A 40 -13.25 -42.05 -7.08
CA GLY A 40 -12.15 -42.20 -6.12
C GLY A 40 -11.86 -43.64 -5.69
N LYS A 41 -12.78 -44.59 -5.95
CA LYS A 41 -12.58 -46.02 -5.67
C LYS A 41 -11.86 -46.77 -6.80
N VAL A 42 -11.67 -46.12 -7.95
CA VAL A 42 -11.01 -46.73 -9.11
C VAL A 42 -9.50 -46.49 -9.02
N ALA A 43 -8.73 -47.56 -8.81
CA ALA A 43 -7.28 -47.47 -8.69
C ALA A 43 -6.63 -46.90 -9.96
N GLY A 44 -5.76 -45.89 -9.79
CA GLY A 44 -5.04 -45.23 -10.90
C GLY A 44 -5.83 -44.14 -11.63
N LEU A 45 -7.11 -43.92 -11.30
CA LEU A 45 -7.93 -42.89 -11.94
C LEU A 45 -7.74 -41.53 -11.26
N ARG A 46 -7.40 -40.50 -12.05
CA ARG A 46 -7.44 -39.09 -11.60
C ARG A 46 -8.73 -38.45 -12.12
N ALA A 47 -9.57 -37.97 -11.21
CA ALA A 47 -10.81 -37.27 -11.52
C ALA A 47 -10.74 -35.79 -11.08
N PRO A 48 -9.98 -34.94 -11.80
CA PRO A 48 -9.97 -33.50 -11.54
C PRO A 48 -11.35 -32.90 -11.89
N ILE A 49 -11.83 -32.00 -11.04
CA ILE A 49 -13.09 -31.28 -11.26
C ILE A 49 -12.74 -29.88 -11.75
N THR A 50 -13.23 -29.54 -12.93
CA THR A 50 -12.99 -28.25 -13.61
C THR A 50 -14.31 -27.63 -14.07
N GLY A 51 -14.26 -26.42 -14.61
CA GLY A 51 -15.42 -25.62 -15.03
C GLY A 51 -15.37 -24.21 -14.45
N GLU A 52 -16.21 -23.31 -14.96
CA GLU A 52 -16.21 -21.89 -14.57
C GLU A 52 -16.47 -21.68 -13.08
N THR A 53 -17.46 -22.37 -12.51
CA THR A 53 -17.76 -22.33 -11.07
C THR A 53 -16.60 -22.85 -10.23
N ALA A 54 -16.03 -24.00 -10.61
CA ALA A 54 -14.91 -24.61 -9.91
C ALA A 54 -13.67 -23.72 -9.93
N GLY A 55 -13.32 -23.18 -11.09
CA GLY A 55 -12.22 -22.24 -11.26
C GLY A 55 -12.43 -20.95 -10.46
N SER A 56 -13.64 -20.39 -10.48
CA SER A 56 -13.97 -19.16 -9.73
C SER A 56 -13.89 -19.36 -8.22
N MET A 57 -14.38 -20.50 -7.71
CA MET A 57 -14.26 -20.86 -6.30
C MET A 57 -12.82 -21.07 -5.88
N ASP A 58 -12.06 -21.85 -6.65
CA ASP A 58 -10.65 -22.14 -6.35
C ASP A 58 -9.82 -20.87 -6.39
N PHE A 59 -10.07 -19.98 -7.35
CA PHE A 59 -9.44 -18.67 -7.43
C PHE A 59 -9.75 -17.82 -6.20
N ASN A 60 -11.04 -17.68 -5.84
CA ASN A 60 -11.44 -16.89 -4.68
C ASN A 60 -10.86 -17.46 -3.38
N HIS A 61 -10.92 -18.78 -3.21
CA HIS A 61 -10.31 -19.45 -2.05
C HIS A 61 -8.79 -19.24 -2.02
N LYS A 62 -8.11 -19.33 -3.17
CA LYS A 62 -6.67 -19.09 -3.26
C LYS A 62 -6.32 -17.64 -2.91
N ILE A 63 -7.09 -16.67 -3.38
CA ILE A 63 -6.91 -15.25 -3.04
C ILE A 63 -7.12 -15.03 -1.54
N THR A 64 -8.26 -15.47 -0.98
CA THR A 64 -8.58 -15.27 0.44
C THR A 64 -7.59 -15.97 1.36
N SER A 65 -7.17 -17.20 1.04
CA SER A 65 -6.13 -17.92 1.81
C SER A 65 -4.75 -17.27 1.71
N SER A 66 -4.47 -16.51 0.63
CA SER A 66 -3.21 -15.78 0.45
C SER A 66 -3.22 -14.40 1.11
N VAL A 67 -4.39 -13.87 1.51
CA VAL A 67 -4.48 -12.56 2.19
C VAL A 67 -3.64 -12.52 3.48
N PRO A 68 -3.81 -13.43 4.46
CA PRO A 68 -3.02 -13.38 5.70
C PRO A 68 -1.50 -13.45 5.50
N PRO A 69 -0.93 -14.39 4.71
CA PRO A 69 0.52 -14.45 4.53
C PRO A 69 1.07 -13.24 3.78
N VAL A 70 0.35 -12.70 2.79
CA VAL A 70 0.78 -11.48 2.08
C VAL A 70 0.73 -10.26 3.01
N PHE A 71 -0.33 -10.13 3.82
CA PHE A 71 -0.42 -9.06 4.82
C PHE A 71 0.72 -9.11 5.82
N ALA A 72 1.01 -10.30 6.37
CA ALA A 72 2.11 -10.48 7.29
C ALA A 72 3.45 -10.16 6.63
N PHE A 73 3.69 -10.69 5.43
CA PHE A 73 4.93 -10.46 4.68
C PHE A 73 5.17 -8.97 4.40
N VAL A 74 4.21 -8.28 3.77
CA VAL A 74 4.35 -6.86 3.40
C VAL A 74 4.51 -6.00 4.66
N THR A 75 3.72 -6.25 5.70
CA THR A 75 3.78 -5.50 6.96
C THR A 75 5.14 -5.67 7.66
N VAL A 76 5.63 -6.90 7.78
CA VAL A 76 6.93 -7.19 8.39
C VAL A 76 8.06 -6.64 7.54
N PHE A 77 7.99 -6.81 6.22
CA PHE A 77 8.98 -6.30 5.30
C PHE A 77 9.10 -4.77 5.41
N ALA A 78 7.97 -4.08 5.38
CA ALA A 78 7.93 -2.64 5.57
C ALA A 78 8.42 -2.18 6.94
N PHE A 79 8.02 -2.88 8.01
CA PHE A 79 8.53 -2.61 9.35
C PHE A 79 10.06 -2.68 9.39
N VAL A 80 10.63 -3.75 8.80
CA VAL A 80 12.08 -3.93 8.71
C VAL A 80 12.72 -2.84 7.86
N LEU A 81 12.15 -2.49 6.71
CA LEU A 81 12.65 -1.39 5.88
C LEU A 81 12.67 -0.06 6.64
N MET A 82 11.58 0.29 7.33
CA MET A 82 11.51 1.52 8.13
C MET A 82 12.48 1.49 9.30
N LEU A 83 12.62 0.33 9.94
CA LEU A 83 13.57 0.13 11.03
C LEU A 83 15.02 0.31 10.56
N LEU A 84 15.37 -0.21 9.38
CA LEU A 84 16.70 -0.04 8.79
C LEU A 84 16.95 1.39 8.30
N SER A 85 15.95 2.01 7.68
CA SER A 85 16.05 3.36 7.13
C SER A 85 16.19 4.43 8.22
N PHE A 86 15.40 4.34 9.29
CA PHE A 86 15.36 5.37 10.35
C PHE A 86 16.10 4.98 11.62
N ARG A 87 16.48 3.70 11.76
CA ARG A 87 17.11 3.14 12.96
C ARG A 87 16.34 3.52 14.22
N SER A 88 15.02 3.44 14.16
CA SER A 88 14.12 3.76 15.27
C SER A 88 12.94 2.80 15.28
N LEU A 89 12.78 2.12 16.42
CA LEU A 89 11.70 1.15 16.60
C LEU A 89 10.33 1.84 16.66
N THR A 90 10.28 3.00 17.31
CA THR A 90 9.05 3.77 17.44
C THR A 90 8.61 4.34 16.12
N ILE A 91 9.53 4.85 15.29
CA ILE A 91 9.19 5.35 13.95
C ILE A 91 8.65 4.18 13.12
N ALA A 92 9.39 3.07 13.04
CA ALA A 92 8.97 1.91 12.26
C ALA A 92 7.59 1.38 12.68
N LEU A 93 7.33 1.26 13.98
CA LEU A 93 6.03 0.82 14.48
C LEU A 93 4.91 1.82 14.15
N THR A 94 5.16 3.11 14.37
CA THR A 94 4.18 4.16 14.10
C THR A 94 3.85 4.22 12.60
N SER A 95 4.85 4.07 11.73
CA SER A 95 4.68 4.02 10.29
C SER A 95 3.76 2.88 9.86
N VAL A 96 3.99 1.68 10.38
CA VAL A 96 3.15 0.51 10.09
C VAL A 96 1.73 0.71 10.59
N VAL A 97 1.55 1.19 11.83
CA VAL A 97 0.22 1.41 12.41
C VAL A 97 -0.58 2.44 11.62
N LEU A 98 0.05 3.57 11.26
CA LEU A 98 -0.60 4.60 10.45
C LEU A 98 -0.94 4.10 9.05
N ASN A 99 -0.09 3.28 8.44
CA ASN A 99 -0.38 2.71 7.13
C ASN A 99 -1.54 1.69 7.18
N LEU A 100 -1.57 0.85 8.21
CA LEU A 100 -2.69 -0.07 8.43
C LEU A 100 -4.00 0.68 8.70
N LEU A 101 -3.95 1.82 9.38
CA LEU A 101 -5.11 2.70 9.56
C LEU A 101 -5.59 3.27 8.20
N SER A 102 -4.67 3.60 7.29
CA SER A 102 -4.95 4.01 5.91
C SER A 102 -5.70 2.93 5.13
N VAL A 103 -5.17 1.71 5.17
CA VAL A 103 -5.79 0.54 4.54
C VAL A 103 -7.17 0.28 5.15
N GLY A 104 -7.30 0.34 6.47
CA GLY A 104 -8.56 0.16 7.17
C GLY A 104 -9.61 1.20 6.75
N ALA A 105 -9.21 2.46 6.65
CA ALA A 105 -10.08 3.54 6.17
C ALA A 105 -10.51 3.31 4.71
N ALA A 106 -9.59 2.90 3.84
CA ALA A 106 -9.88 2.57 2.45
C ALA A 106 -10.91 1.42 2.33
N TYR A 107 -10.75 0.37 3.14
CA TYR A 107 -11.73 -0.73 3.20
C TYR A 107 -13.08 -0.27 3.76
N GLY A 108 -13.08 0.59 4.78
CA GLY A 108 -14.29 1.23 5.29
C GLY A 108 -15.04 1.98 4.20
N VAL A 109 -14.34 2.81 3.42
CA VAL A 109 -14.95 3.53 2.28
C VAL A 109 -15.47 2.57 1.22
N LEU A 110 -14.67 1.55 0.85
CA LEU A 110 -15.05 0.59 -0.18
C LEU A 110 -16.31 -0.21 0.22
N THR A 111 -16.36 -0.70 1.45
CA THR A 111 -17.53 -1.42 1.98
C THR A 111 -18.75 -0.50 2.14
N MET A 112 -18.56 0.75 2.55
CA MET A 112 -19.65 1.73 2.64
C MET A 112 -20.23 2.06 1.27
N VAL A 113 -19.39 2.31 0.26
CA VAL A 113 -19.83 2.70 -1.08
C VAL A 113 -20.44 1.52 -1.85
N PHE A 114 -19.78 0.36 -1.86
CA PHE A 114 -20.14 -0.75 -2.74
C PHE A 114 -20.95 -1.87 -2.08
N GLN A 115 -20.87 -2.05 -0.75
CA GLN A 115 -21.71 -3.04 -0.04
C GLN A 115 -22.95 -2.40 0.57
N HIS A 116 -22.81 -1.24 1.24
CA HIS A 116 -23.94 -0.54 1.86
C HIS A 116 -24.66 0.41 0.91
N GLY A 117 -24.12 0.64 -0.29
CA GLY A 117 -24.75 1.44 -1.34
C GLY A 117 -24.73 2.95 -1.09
N TRP A 118 -23.96 3.43 -0.11
CA TRP A 118 -23.83 4.86 0.17
C TRP A 118 -23.07 5.55 -0.97
N GLY A 119 -23.79 6.29 -1.81
CA GLY A 119 -23.20 6.96 -2.99
C GLY A 119 -23.19 6.11 -4.26
N ALA A 120 -23.91 4.98 -4.31
CA ALA A 120 -24.10 4.20 -5.53
C ALA A 120 -24.69 5.03 -6.68
N SER A 121 -25.54 6.01 -6.36
CA SER A 121 -26.10 6.98 -7.32
C SER A 121 -25.08 8.01 -7.83
N LEU A 122 -24.07 8.38 -7.04
CA LEU A 122 -23.03 9.36 -7.41
C LEU A 122 -21.95 8.74 -8.31
N VAL A 123 -21.70 7.44 -8.20
CA VAL A 123 -20.66 6.71 -8.97
C VAL A 123 -21.24 5.97 -10.19
N GLY A 124 -22.58 6.01 -10.37
CA GLY A 124 -23.27 5.26 -11.41
C GLY A 124 -22.99 3.76 -11.32
N ALA A 125 -22.83 3.25 -10.09
CA ALA A 125 -22.64 1.84 -9.83
C ALA A 125 -24.01 1.23 -9.57
N THR A 126 -24.43 0.27 -10.40
CA THR A 126 -25.56 -0.59 -10.04
C THR A 126 -25.15 -1.35 -8.79
N GLY A 127 -25.94 -1.23 -7.72
CA GLY A 127 -25.68 -1.83 -6.42
C GLY A 127 -25.58 -3.35 -6.54
N THR A 128 -24.39 -3.85 -6.82
CA THR A 128 -24.11 -5.29 -6.99
C THR A 128 -23.80 -5.97 -5.66
N GLY A 129 -23.79 -5.21 -4.55
CA GLY A 129 -23.67 -5.73 -3.18
C GLY A 129 -22.36 -6.45 -2.87
N ALA A 130 -21.40 -6.50 -3.80
CA ALA A 130 -20.20 -7.31 -3.67
C ALA A 130 -18.94 -6.57 -4.13
N VAL A 131 -17.92 -6.63 -3.30
CA VAL A 131 -16.55 -6.23 -3.63
C VAL A 131 -15.87 -7.39 -4.35
N VAL A 132 -15.13 -7.11 -5.41
CA VAL A 132 -14.41 -8.15 -6.16
C VAL A 132 -13.32 -8.77 -5.29
N ALA A 133 -13.24 -10.10 -5.26
CA ALA A 133 -12.41 -10.85 -4.29
C ALA A 133 -10.90 -10.52 -4.32
N TRP A 134 -10.33 -10.20 -5.49
CA TRP A 134 -8.91 -9.84 -5.62
C TRP A 134 -8.60 -8.39 -5.21
N LEU A 135 -9.62 -7.55 -5.14
CA LEU A 135 -9.47 -6.10 -4.97
C LEU A 135 -8.95 -5.70 -3.58
N PRO A 136 -9.37 -6.30 -2.45
CA PRO A 136 -8.78 -6.00 -1.14
C PRO A 136 -7.28 -6.28 -1.09
N LEU A 137 -6.85 -7.44 -1.59
CA LEU A 137 -5.43 -7.82 -1.61
C LEU A 137 -4.62 -6.84 -2.46
N PHE A 138 -5.15 -6.48 -3.63
CA PHE A 138 -4.50 -5.54 -4.53
C PHE A 138 -4.44 -4.12 -3.96
N LEU A 139 -5.54 -3.62 -3.40
CA LEU A 139 -5.61 -2.34 -2.69
C LEU A 139 -4.57 -2.28 -1.58
N PHE A 140 -4.46 -3.35 -0.78
CA PHE A 140 -3.47 -3.41 0.29
C PHE A 140 -2.06 -3.26 -0.26
N VAL A 141 -1.67 -4.06 -1.26
CA VAL A 141 -0.30 -4.01 -1.81
C VAL A 141 0.02 -2.63 -2.41
N ILE A 142 -0.88 -2.07 -3.21
CA ILE A 142 -0.67 -0.75 -3.82
C ILE A 142 -0.61 0.34 -2.76
N LEU A 143 -1.58 0.38 -1.85
CA LEU A 143 -1.63 1.44 -0.85
C LEU A 143 -0.43 1.37 0.08
N PHE A 144 0.02 0.16 0.40
CA PHE A 144 1.20 -0.04 1.21
C PHE A 144 2.46 0.49 0.51
N GLY A 145 2.64 0.18 -0.78
CA GLY A 145 3.76 0.67 -1.59
C GLY A 145 3.74 2.19 -1.75
N LEU A 146 2.63 2.74 -2.24
CA LEU A 146 2.48 4.20 -2.46
C LEU A 146 2.59 4.99 -1.15
N SER A 147 2.05 4.46 -0.05
CA SER A 147 2.13 5.14 1.25
C SER A 147 3.55 5.09 1.83
N MET A 148 4.31 4.01 1.62
CA MET A 148 5.66 3.95 2.13
C MET A 148 6.56 5.05 1.55
N ASP A 149 6.48 5.32 0.25
CA ASP A 149 7.36 6.27 -0.44
C ASP A 149 7.26 7.68 0.16
N TYR A 150 6.04 8.18 0.32
CA TYR A 150 5.83 9.48 0.95
C TYR A 150 6.15 9.47 2.44
N HIS A 151 5.99 8.33 3.13
CA HIS A 151 6.15 8.29 4.59
C HIS A 151 7.62 8.39 4.92
N VAL A 152 8.43 7.63 4.19
CA VAL A 152 9.87 7.73 4.20
C VAL A 152 10.29 9.17 3.88
N PHE A 153 9.73 9.79 2.83
CA PHE A 153 10.09 11.16 2.45
C PHE A 153 9.83 12.18 3.56
N VAL A 154 8.63 12.19 4.15
CA VAL A 154 8.26 13.13 5.23
C VAL A 154 9.11 12.89 6.47
N VAL A 155 9.24 11.63 6.90
CA VAL A 155 10.01 11.30 8.11
C VAL A 155 11.51 11.54 7.91
N SER A 156 12.04 11.35 6.70
CA SER A 156 13.44 11.69 6.37
C SER A 156 13.69 13.18 6.58
N ARG A 157 12.83 14.05 6.05
CA ARG A 157 12.97 15.49 6.25
C ARG A 157 12.85 15.91 7.71
N ILE A 158 11.96 15.28 8.49
CA ILE A 158 11.88 15.51 9.95
C ILE A 158 13.18 15.06 10.63
N ARG A 159 13.71 13.89 10.27
CA ARG A 159 14.95 13.37 10.85
C ARG A 159 16.16 14.22 10.49
N GLU A 160 16.28 14.67 9.24
CA GLU A 160 17.32 15.61 8.82
C GLU A 160 17.27 16.92 9.61
N ALA A 161 16.08 17.47 9.83
CA ALA A 161 15.89 18.65 10.68
C ALA A 161 16.35 18.38 12.13
N ARG A 162 16.03 17.20 12.69
CA ARG A 162 16.50 16.79 14.02
C ARG A 162 18.02 16.63 14.08
N MET A 163 18.63 16.02 13.06
CA MET A 163 20.09 15.82 12.97
C MET A 163 20.84 17.14 12.85
N ARG A 164 20.22 18.19 12.27
CA ARG A 164 20.74 19.57 12.27
C ARG A 164 20.63 20.29 13.62
N GLY A 165 20.17 19.61 14.68
CA GLY A 165 20.14 20.14 16.05
C GLY A 165 18.81 20.76 16.49
N LEU A 166 17.77 20.72 15.66
CA LEU A 166 16.46 21.24 16.03
C LEU A 166 15.79 20.38 17.11
N THR A 167 14.96 21.00 17.95
CA THR A 167 14.11 20.27 18.89
C THR A 167 13.13 19.38 18.14
N THR A 168 12.65 18.30 18.77
CA THR A 168 11.73 17.36 18.11
C THR A 168 10.49 18.05 17.53
N LYS A 169 9.91 19.04 18.25
CA LYS A 169 8.77 19.81 17.75
C LYS A 169 9.12 20.68 16.54
N ALA A 170 10.22 21.43 16.60
CA ALA A 170 10.66 22.28 15.49
C ALA A 170 11.04 21.45 14.25
N ALA A 171 11.62 20.25 14.45
CA ALA A 171 11.94 19.34 13.38
C ALA A 171 10.68 18.80 12.68
N ILE A 172 9.62 18.47 13.43
CA ILE A 172 8.33 18.05 12.87
C ILE A 172 7.70 19.20 12.07
N GLU A 173 7.65 20.40 12.64
CA GLU A 173 7.08 21.58 12.00
C GLU A 173 7.80 21.91 10.68
N GLN A 174 9.13 21.94 10.70
CA GLN A 174 9.92 22.20 9.49
C GLN A 174 9.80 21.07 8.47
N GLY A 175 9.84 19.82 8.91
CA GLY A 175 9.72 18.66 8.01
C GLY A 175 8.37 18.64 7.29
N ILE A 176 7.28 18.93 8.00
CA ILE A 176 5.93 18.98 7.40
C ILE A 176 5.81 20.18 6.47
N THR A 177 6.20 21.39 6.90
CA THR A 177 6.07 22.60 6.05
C THR A 177 6.86 22.50 4.74
N THR A 178 8.06 21.91 4.78
CA THR A 178 8.91 21.74 3.59
C THR A 178 8.42 20.64 2.64
N THR A 179 7.74 19.61 3.15
CA THR A 179 7.27 18.47 2.34
C THR A 179 5.81 18.59 1.91
N ALA A 180 5.00 19.40 2.59
CA ALA A 180 3.57 19.51 2.34
C ALA A 180 3.23 19.81 0.88
N GLY A 181 3.98 20.71 0.22
CA GLY A 181 3.74 21.08 -1.18
C GLY A 181 3.94 19.89 -2.15
N VAL A 182 5.04 19.16 -1.99
CA VAL A 182 5.40 18.01 -2.84
C VAL A 182 4.45 16.83 -2.59
N VAL A 183 4.10 16.57 -1.34
CA VAL A 183 3.17 15.48 -0.98
C VAL A 183 1.77 15.79 -1.50
N THR A 184 1.30 17.02 -1.32
CA THR A 184 -0.05 17.42 -1.77
C THR A 184 -0.15 17.40 -3.30
N SER A 185 0.86 17.89 -4.02
CA SER A 185 0.83 17.88 -5.49
C SER A 185 0.81 16.45 -6.04
N ALA A 186 1.62 15.56 -5.48
CA ALA A 186 1.63 14.16 -5.87
C ALA A 186 0.30 13.45 -5.52
N ALA A 187 -0.26 13.72 -4.34
CA ALA A 187 -1.57 13.21 -3.95
C ALA A 187 -2.68 13.65 -4.91
N VAL A 188 -2.70 14.93 -5.31
CA VAL A 188 -3.68 15.45 -6.29
C VAL A 188 -3.59 14.71 -7.61
N ILE A 189 -2.37 14.49 -8.13
CA ILE A 189 -2.16 13.74 -9.38
C ILE A 189 -2.65 12.30 -9.24
N MET A 190 -2.28 11.62 -8.16
CA MET A 190 -2.70 10.22 -7.94
C MET A 190 -4.22 10.10 -7.78
N VAL A 191 -4.85 11.00 -7.03
CA VAL A 191 -6.31 11.03 -6.88
C VAL A 191 -6.98 11.25 -8.23
N ALA A 192 -6.46 12.18 -9.06
CA ALA A 192 -7.00 12.43 -10.40
C ALA A 192 -6.87 11.18 -11.30
N VAL A 193 -5.72 10.50 -11.29
CA VAL A 193 -5.50 9.27 -12.06
C VAL A 193 -6.46 8.16 -11.63
N PHE A 194 -6.59 7.93 -10.32
CA PHE A 194 -7.49 6.88 -9.82
C PHE A 194 -8.97 7.22 -10.02
N ALA A 195 -9.34 8.50 -9.96
CA ALA A 195 -10.70 8.94 -10.25
C ALA A 195 -11.13 8.62 -11.69
N ILE A 196 -10.20 8.62 -12.66
CA ILE A 196 -10.48 8.19 -14.05
C ILE A 196 -10.94 6.73 -14.09
N PHE A 197 -10.36 5.83 -13.29
CA PHE A 197 -10.83 4.44 -13.25
C PHE A 197 -12.27 4.33 -12.71
N GLY A 198 -12.70 5.28 -11.88
CA GLY A 198 -14.08 5.42 -11.41
C GLY A 198 -15.10 5.68 -12.52
N THR A 199 -14.68 6.22 -13.67
CA THR A 199 -15.58 6.53 -14.81
C THR A 199 -15.70 5.39 -15.81
N LEU A 200 -14.84 4.36 -15.71
CA LEU A 200 -14.88 3.19 -16.59
C LEU A 200 -16.16 2.37 -16.39
N SER A 201 -16.63 1.68 -17.42
CA SER A 201 -17.84 0.86 -17.36
C SER A 201 -17.67 -0.43 -16.56
N MET A 202 -16.44 -0.94 -16.44
CA MET A 202 -16.15 -2.18 -15.74
C MET A 202 -16.21 -1.96 -14.22
N GLN A 203 -17.13 -2.65 -13.53
CA GLN A 203 -17.37 -2.50 -12.08
C GLN A 203 -16.11 -2.72 -11.23
N SER A 204 -15.25 -3.68 -11.60
CA SER A 204 -13.98 -3.91 -10.90
C SER A 204 -13.03 -2.71 -11.00
N MET A 205 -12.99 -2.05 -12.16
CA MET A 205 -12.18 -0.84 -12.36
C MET A 205 -12.76 0.35 -11.60
N LYS A 206 -14.10 0.48 -11.57
CA LYS A 206 -14.76 1.51 -10.75
C LYS A 206 -14.42 1.36 -9.26
N GLN A 207 -14.56 0.14 -8.74
CA GLN A 207 -14.22 -0.18 -7.35
C GLN A 207 -12.76 0.14 -7.03
N MET A 208 -11.85 -0.22 -7.94
CA MET A 208 -10.42 0.02 -7.78
C MET A 208 -10.12 1.53 -7.79
N GLY A 209 -10.66 2.25 -8.76
CA GLY A 209 -10.48 3.69 -8.90
C GLY A 209 -10.97 4.47 -7.69
N VAL A 210 -12.22 4.24 -7.29
CA VAL A 210 -12.82 4.88 -6.12
C VAL A 210 -12.06 4.49 -4.85
N GLY A 211 -11.79 3.20 -4.66
CA GLY A 211 -11.06 2.70 -3.49
C GLY A 211 -9.68 3.35 -3.34
N LEU A 212 -8.87 3.36 -4.40
CA LEU A 212 -7.53 3.95 -4.39
C LEU A 212 -7.56 5.47 -4.26
N ALA A 213 -8.47 6.16 -4.94
CA ALA A 213 -8.58 7.61 -4.86
C ALA A 213 -8.88 8.08 -3.43
N PHE A 214 -9.89 7.48 -2.79
CA PHE A 214 -10.20 7.79 -1.39
C PHE A 214 -9.09 7.39 -0.44
N ALA A 215 -8.46 6.23 -0.66
CA ALA A 215 -7.36 5.77 0.16
C ALA A 215 -6.18 6.74 0.15
N VAL A 216 -5.74 7.16 -1.04
CA VAL A 216 -4.67 8.16 -1.20
C VAL A 216 -5.07 9.50 -0.61
N LEU A 217 -6.31 9.95 -0.82
CA LEU A 217 -6.78 11.21 -0.28
C LEU A 217 -6.73 11.24 1.25
N ILE A 218 -7.24 10.17 1.89
CA ILE A 218 -7.23 10.02 3.35
C ILE A 218 -5.79 9.92 3.86
N ASP A 219 -4.95 9.13 3.18
CA ASP A 219 -3.54 8.97 3.53
C ASP A 219 -2.79 10.30 3.51
N ALA A 220 -2.91 11.05 2.41
CA ALA A 220 -2.23 12.32 2.23
C ALA A 220 -2.70 13.41 3.19
N THR A 221 -4.00 13.46 3.47
CA THR A 221 -4.60 14.55 4.26
C THR A 221 -4.67 14.22 5.74
N VAL A 222 -5.41 13.17 6.10
CA VAL A 222 -5.71 12.81 7.49
C VAL A 222 -4.51 12.14 8.12
N ILE A 223 -3.88 11.20 7.42
CA ILE A 223 -2.81 10.40 8.03
C ILE A 223 -1.50 11.17 8.08
N ARG A 224 -1.04 11.70 6.95
CA ARG A 224 0.23 12.45 6.90
C ARG A 224 0.11 13.87 7.40
N GLY A 225 -0.96 14.56 7.00
CA GLY A 225 -1.16 15.96 7.37
C GLY A 225 -1.47 16.15 8.84
N VAL A 226 -2.10 15.17 9.50
CA VAL A 226 -2.60 15.32 10.87
C VAL A 226 -2.10 14.24 11.82
N LEU A 227 -2.37 12.96 11.56
CA LEU A 227 -2.07 11.89 12.50
C LEU A 227 -0.56 11.68 12.71
N LEU A 228 0.23 11.71 11.63
CA LEU A 228 1.68 11.56 11.69
C LEU A 228 2.34 12.64 12.58
N PRO A 229 2.16 13.96 12.33
CA PRO A 229 2.76 14.98 13.18
C PRO A 229 2.19 14.94 14.61
N ALA A 230 0.91 14.61 14.79
CA ALA A 230 0.30 14.48 16.12
C ALA A 230 0.95 13.34 16.93
N VAL A 231 1.09 12.15 16.35
CA VAL A 231 1.68 10.99 17.03
C VAL A 231 3.17 11.23 17.30
N MET A 232 3.91 11.79 16.33
CA MET A 232 5.31 12.14 16.56
C MET A 232 5.47 13.22 17.65
N SER A 233 4.61 14.23 17.67
CA SER A 233 4.62 15.26 18.72
C SER A 233 4.32 14.67 20.10
N LEU A 234 3.38 13.73 20.19
CA LEU A 234 3.02 13.03 21.43
C LEU A 234 4.14 12.12 21.94
N LEU A 235 4.83 11.41 21.04
CA LEU A 235 5.95 10.54 21.38
C LEU A 235 7.20 11.33 21.80
N GLY A 236 7.37 12.57 21.30
CA GLY A 236 8.48 13.44 21.65
C GLY A 236 9.84 12.77 21.40
N ASP A 237 10.72 12.78 22.39
CA ASP A 237 12.06 12.21 22.25
C ASP A 237 12.07 10.67 22.16
N ARG A 238 10.96 10.01 22.51
CA ARG A 238 10.84 8.55 22.33
C ARG A 238 10.86 8.15 20.86
N ASN A 239 10.54 9.06 19.94
CA ASN A 239 10.65 8.83 18.49
C ASN A 239 12.05 8.37 18.05
N TRP A 240 13.08 8.72 18.81
CA TRP A 240 14.47 8.46 18.44
C TRP A 240 15.05 7.25 19.18
N TYR A 241 14.19 6.44 19.81
CA TYR A 241 14.62 5.29 20.58
C TYR A 241 15.11 4.15 19.66
N LEU A 242 16.40 3.82 19.81
CA LEU A 242 17.00 2.62 19.23
C LEU A 242 17.53 1.71 20.36
N PRO A 243 17.14 0.42 20.40
CA PRO A 243 17.74 -0.54 21.31
C PRO A 243 19.24 -0.72 21.04
N ARG A 244 20.07 -0.70 22.09
CA ARG A 244 21.54 -0.76 21.97
C ARG A 244 22.09 -1.98 21.22
N TRP A 245 21.37 -3.09 21.21
CA TRP A 245 21.76 -4.30 20.47
C TRP A 245 21.62 -4.17 18.95
N MET A 246 20.87 -3.16 18.49
CA MET A 246 20.58 -2.94 17.07
C MET A 246 21.61 -2.02 16.38
N HIS A 247 22.59 -1.49 17.12
CA HIS A 247 23.67 -0.69 16.52
C HIS A 247 24.49 -1.43 15.45
N ARG A 248 24.47 -2.77 15.44
CA ARG A 248 25.20 -3.62 14.47
C ARG A 248 24.55 -3.75 13.09
N LEU A 249 23.32 -3.25 12.88
CA LEU A 249 22.66 -3.36 11.57
C LEU A 249 23.28 -2.40 10.52
N PRO A 250 23.33 -2.78 9.23
CA PRO A 250 23.80 -1.92 8.14
C PRO A 250 23.03 -0.59 8.08
N ASP A 251 23.71 0.49 7.72
CA ASP A 251 23.09 1.81 7.56
C ASP A 251 22.62 2.02 6.11
N LEU A 252 21.33 2.30 5.93
CA LEU A 252 20.71 2.58 4.63
C LEU A 252 20.22 4.04 4.54
N THR A 253 20.69 4.92 5.44
CA THR A 253 20.43 6.36 5.33
C THR A 253 20.84 6.84 3.95
N HIS A 254 19.86 7.33 3.19
CA HIS A 254 20.12 8.14 2.01
C HIS A 254 20.55 9.52 2.49
N ASP A 255 21.82 9.65 2.91
CA ASP A 255 22.43 10.97 3.00
C ASP A 255 22.58 11.47 1.56
N GLU A 256 21.63 12.28 1.09
CA GLU A 256 21.98 13.27 0.07
C GLU A 256 23.11 14.11 0.70
N PRO A 257 24.32 14.14 0.11
CA PRO A 257 25.40 14.93 0.66
C PRO A 257 24.90 16.35 0.82
N ALA A 258 24.91 16.83 2.07
CA ALA A 258 24.43 18.15 2.44
C ALA A 258 24.92 19.14 1.40
N ALA A 259 23.98 19.72 0.63
CA ALA A 259 24.29 20.78 -0.30
C ALA A 259 25.15 21.79 0.44
N ALA A 260 26.42 21.88 0.01
CA ALA A 260 27.41 22.74 0.64
C ALA A 260 26.77 24.11 0.86
N ALA A 261 26.81 24.59 2.11
CA ALA A 261 26.33 25.91 2.45
C ALA A 261 26.82 26.90 1.37
N PRO A 262 25.94 27.76 0.80
CA PRO A 262 26.36 28.70 -0.22
C PRO A 262 27.57 29.46 0.31
N ALA A 263 28.69 29.32 -0.39
CA ALA A 263 29.94 29.98 -0.03
C ALA A 263 29.63 31.46 0.18
N ALA A 264 30.01 31.98 1.35
CA ALA A 264 29.86 33.39 1.67
C ALA A 264 30.40 34.23 0.49
N PRO A 265 29.71 35.30 0.07
CA PRO A 265 30.16 36.12 -1.05
C PRO A 265 31.58 36.60 -0.76
N GLN A 266 32.52 36.16 -1.60
CA GLN A 266 33.90 36.62 -1.54
C GLN A 266 33.88 38.14 -1.69
N ALA A 267 34.39 38.85 -0.69
CA ALA A 267 34.51 40.29 -0.74
C ALA A 267 35.33 40.69 -1.97
N PRO A 268 34.93 41.72 -2.73
CA PRO A 268 35.65 42.14 -3.93
C PRO A 268 37.09 42.50 -3.56
N THR A 269 38.03 41.78 -4.18
CA THR A 269 39.47 42.08 -4.13
C THR A 269 39.70 43.52 -4.56
N ALA A 270 40.17 44.36 -3.64
CA ALA A 270 40.53 45.74 -3.92
C ALA A 270 41.64 45.79 -4.99
N PRO A 271 41.56 46.71 -5.97
CA PRO A 271 42.58 46.83 -7.00
C PRO A 271 43.93 47.25 -6.39
N PRO A 272 45.06 46.75 -6.91
CA PRO A 272 46.37 47.07 -6.39
C PRO A 272 46.69 48.56 -6.58
N VAL A 273 47.11 49.19 -5.49
CA VAL A 273 47.58 50.58 -5.47
C VAL A 273 48.88 50.66 -6.26
N PRO A 274 49.00 51.52 -7.29
CA PRO A 274 50.25 51.69 -8.02
C PRO A 274 51.27 52.39 -7.12
N THR A 275 52.30 51.67 -6.69
CA THR A 275 53.48 52.24 -6.04
C THR A 275 54.29 53.01 -7.08
N GLY A 276 54.14 54.33 -7.08
CA GLY A 276 55.04 55.23 -7.81
C GLY A 276 56.43 55.18 -7.19
N HIS A 277 57.39 54.59 -7.91
CA HIS A 277 58.81 54.82 -7.66
C HIS A 277 59.36 55.72 -8.76
N GLY A 278 59.78 56.91 -8.35
CA GLY A 278 60.43 57.89 -9.20
C GLY A 278 61.91 57.57 -9.48
N ARG A 279 62.37 58.17 -10.58
CA ARG A 279 63.73 58.64 -10.93
C ARG A 279 64.91 57.71 -10.61
N TYR A 280 65.65 57.28 -11.63
CA TYR A 280 66.78 58.03 -12.21
C TYR A 280 66.96 57.63 -13.68
#